data_AF-A0A942BF71-F1
#
_entry.id   AF-A0A942BF71-F1
#
_cell.length_a   1.000
_cell.length_b   1.000
_cell.length_c   1.000
_cell.angle_alpha   90.00
_cell.angle_beta   90.00
_cell.angle_gamma   90.00
#
_symmetry.space_group_name_H-M   'P 1'
#
loop_
_entity.id
_entity.type
_entity.pdbx_description
1 polymer ?
#
loop_
_entity_poly.entity_id
_entity_poly.type
_entity_poly.pdbx_seq_one_letter_code
_entity_poly.pdbx_strand_id
1 'polypeptide(L)' 'MLENSAGRFYVGHTEDLAQRIHFHNSGQSHYTARKGPWNLVYHEVYATRGEAMKRGSEIKRWKSAVRIRALIASSEG' A
#
# COMPACT_ATOMS: atom_id res chain seq x y z
N MET A 1 1.90 1.63 -0.82
CA MET A 1 0.61 1.52 -0.11
C MET A 1 -0.47 2.08 -1.01
N LEU A 2 -1.59 1.37 -1.16
CA LEU A 2 -2.71 1.83 -1.96
C LEU A 2 -3.92 2.11 -1.07
N GLU A 3 -4.74 3.09 -1.43
CA GLU A 3 -6.04 3.36 -0.80
C GLU A 3 -7.15 3.30 -1.85
N ASN A 4 -8.30 2.74 -1.49
CA ASN A 4 -9.49 2.77 -2.34
C ASN A 4 -10.49 3.83 -1.87
N SER A 5 -11.53 4.09 -2.68
CA SER A 5 -12.59 5.07 -2.35
C SER A 5 -13.36 4.79 -1.05
N ALA A 6 -13.30 3.56 -0.55
CA ALA A 6 -13.90 3.17 0.73
C ALA A 6 -12.97 3.35 1.94
N GLY A 7 -11.81 4.00 1.76
CA GLY A 7 -10.84 4.25 2.83
C GLY A 7 -10.09 3.00 3.31
N ARG A 8 -10.04 1.94 2.49
CA ARG A 8 -9.32 0.70 2.80
C ARG A 8 -7.89 0.78 2.28
N PHE A 9 -6.95 0.40 3.11
CA PHE A 9 -5.53 0.37 2.76
C PHE A 9 -5.07 -1.01 2.31
N TYR A 10 -4.26 -1.04 1.26
CA TYR A 10 -3.45 -2.19 0.87
C TYR A 10 -1.98 -1.91 1.16
N VAL A 11 -1.38 -2.78 1.96
CA VAL A 11 0.03 -2.71 2.35
C VAL A 11 0.79 -3.90 1.75
N GLY A 12 1.75 -3.61 0.90
CA GLY A 12 2.59 -4.60 0.23
C GLY A 12 3.88 -3.95 -0.27
N HIS A 13 4.80 -4.78 -0.78
CA HIS A 13 6.03 -4.36 -1.44
C HIS A 13 5.95 -4.74 -2.92
N THR A 14 6.70 -4.05 -3.77
CA THR A 14 6.84 -4.33 -5.21
C THR A 14 8.15 -3.73 -5.70
N GLU A 15 8.71 -4.28 -6.76
CA GLU A 15 9.85 -3.69 -7.47
C GLU A 15 9.38 -2.65 -8.49
N ASP A 16 8.16 -2.81 -9.00
CA ASP A 16 7.51 -1.87 -9.93
C ASP A 16 6.16 -1.40 -9.34
N LEU A 17 6.10 -0.11 -9.01
CA LEU A 17 4.89 0.54 -8.47
C LEU A 17 3.80 0.70 -9.52
N ALA A 18 4.15 1.07 -10.75
CA ALA A 18 3.19 1.30 -11.83
C ALA A 18 2.49 -0.01 -12.21
N GLN A 19 3.26 -1.08 -12.40
CA GLN A 19 2.73 -2.41 -12.69
C GLN A 19 1.85 -2.91 -11.54
N ARG A 20 2.24 -2.68 -10.27
CA ARG A 20 1.45 -3.06 -9.09
C ARG A 20 0.09 -2.36 -9.06
N ILE A 21 0.04 -1.05 -9.32
CA ILE A 21 -1.21 -0.28 -9.36
C ILE A 21 -2.10 -0.80 -10.50
N HIS A 22 -1.53 -0.97 -11.69
CA HIS A 22 -2.24 -1.49 -12.85
C HIS A 22 -2.82 -2.88 -12.57
N PHE A 23 -2.03 -3.80 -12.00
CA PHE A 23 -2.47 -5.15 -11.64
C PHE A 23 -3.62 -5.16 -10.61
N HIS A 24 -3.60 -4.26 -9.63
CA HIS A 24 -4.67 -4.15 -8.64
C HIS A 24 -5.95 -3.54 -9.23
N ASN A 25 -5.82 -2.64 -10.20
CA ASN A 25 -6.94 -2.03 -10.90
C ASN A 25 -7.46 -2.85 -12.09
N SER A 26 -6.67 -3.79 -12.62
CA SER A 26 -7.07 -4.65 -13.74
C SER A 26 -8.01 -5.80 -13.35
N GLY A 27 -8.33 -5.95 -12.05
CA GLY A 27 -9.20 -7.01 -11.57
C GLY A 27 -8.52 -8.38 -11.45
N GLN A 28 -7.20 -8.48 -11.67
CA GLN A 28 -6.48 -9.76 -11.64
C GLN A 28 -6.13 -10.24 -10.23
N SER A 29 -6.18 -9.37 -9.23
CA SER A 29 -5.86 -9.73 -7.85
C SER A 29 -7.10 -10.21 -7.09
N HIS A 30 -7.08 -11.47 -6.62
CA HIS A 30 -8.16 -12.08 -5.85
C HIS A 30 -8.69 -11.20 -4.69
N TYR A 31 -7.80 -10.53 -3.96
CA TYR A 31 -8.20 -9.72 -2.79
C TYR A 31 -8.73 -8.32 -3.16
N THR A 32 -8.23 -7.73 -4.23
CA THR A 32 -8.39 -6.29 -4.53
C THR A 32 -9.26 -6.01 -5.75
N ALA A 33 -9.52 -7.00 -6.61
CA ALA A 33 -10.27 -6.88 -7.85
C ALA A 33 -11.67 -6.26 -7.68
N ARG A 34 -12.35 -6.57 -6.57
CA ARG A 34 -13.72 -6.10 -6.28
C ARG A 34 -13.77 -4.90 -5.32
N LYS A 35 -12.61 -4.30 -5.06
CA LYS A 35 -12.43 -3.23 -4.08
C LYS A 35 -11.75 -2.00 -4.67
N GLY A 36 -11.48 -2.00 -5.97
CA GLY A 36 -10.96 -0.83 -6.66
C GLY A 36 -12.02 0.27 -6.86
N PRO A 37 -11.63 1.42 -7.41
CA PRO A 37 -10.27 1.76 -7.86
C PRO A 37 -9.31 1.97 -6.69
N TRP A 38 -8.04 1.64 -6.90
CA TRP A 38 -6.93 1.78 -5.96
C TRP A 38 -5.98 2.88 -6.43
N ASN A 39 -5.65 3.79 -5.52
CA ASN A 39 -4.73 4.90 -5.75
C ASN A 39 -3.47 4.72 -4.91
N LEU A 40 -2.30 5.07 -5.46
CA LEU A 40 -1.06 5.11 -4.70
C LEU A 40 -1.09 6.33 -3.78
N VAL A 41 -1.00 6.08 -2.48
CA VAL A 41 -1.02 7.14 -1.45
C VAL A 41 0.30 7.25 -0.68
N TYR A 42 1.15 6.22 -0.74
CA TYR A 42 2.43 6.22 -0.04
C TYR A 42 3.37 5.17 -0.60
N HIS A 43 4.66 5.45 -0.68
CA HIS A 43 5.69 4.46 -0.97
C HIS A 43 7.00 4.78 -0.23
N GLU A 44 7.76 3.73 0.07
CA GLU A 44 9.09 3.82 0.65
C GLU A 44 10.01 2.90 -0.17
N VAL A 45 11.25 3.33 -0.40
CA VAL A 45 12.27 2.53 -1.10
C VAL A 45 13.22 1.95 -0.08
N TYR A 46 13.55 0.68 -0.24
CA TYR A 46 14.45 -0.06 0.63
C TYR A 46 15.52 -0.74 -0.22
N ALA A 47 16.73 -0.90 0.35
CA ALA A 47 17.83 -1.57 -0.33
C ALA A 47 17.57 -3.07 -0.49
N THR A 48 16.85 -3.67 0.46
CA THR A 48 16.56 -5.10 0.46
C THR A 48 15.07 -5.41 0.54
N ARG A 49 14.67 -6.55 -0.03
CA ARG A 49 13.32 -7.11 0.13
C ARG A 49 12.97 -7.36 1.59
N GLY A 50 13.95 -7.77 2.40
CA GLY A 50 13.77 -8.04 3.84
C GLY A 50 13.32 -6.82 4.61
N GLU A 51 13.95 -5.66 4.36
CA GLU A 51 13.57 -4.38 4.98
C GLU A 51 12.16 -3.95 4.55
N ALA A 52 11.86 -4.03 3.25
CA ALA A 52 10.52 -3.72 2.74
C ALA A 52 9.43 -4.61 3.36
N MET A 53 9.70 -5.91 3.52
CA MET A 53 8.80 -6.86 4.18
C MET A 53 8.65 -6.58 5.68
N LYS A 54 9.74 -6.24 6.37
CA LYS A 54 9.72 -5.88 7.79
C LYS A 54 8.87 -4.64 8.01
N ARG A 55 9.08 -3.59 7.21
CA ARG A 55 8.27 -2.37 7.25
C ARG A 55 6.81 -2.65 6.96
N GLY A 56 6.52 -3.39 5.89
CA GLY A 56 5.15 -3.76 5.55
C GLY A 56 4.44 -4.54 6.66
N SER A 57 5.17 -5.39 7.38
CA SER A 57 4.64 -6.15 8.53
C SER A 57 4.40 -5.26 9.74
N GLU A 58 5.30 -4.30 10.01
CA GLU A 58 5.15 -3.31 11.07
C GLU A 58 3.87 -2.48 10.87
N ILE A 59 3.68 -1.93 9.67
CA ILE A 59 2.50 -1.13 9.33
C ILE A 59 1.21 -1.96 9.47
N LYS A 60 1.23 -3.22 9.00
CA LYS A 60 0.07 -4.14 9.15
C LYS A 60 -0.26 -4.42 10.62
N ARG A 61 0.74 -4.46 11.51
CA ARG A 61 0.54 -4.69 12.95
C ARG A 61 -0.14 -3.52 13.65
N TRP A 62 -0.05 -2.31 13.12
CA TRP A 62 -0.71 -1.15 13.74
C TRP A 62 -2.22 -1.30 13.82
N LYS A 63 -2.85 -1.99 12.86
CA LYS A 63 -4.31 -2.19 12.76
C LYS A 63 -5.11 -0.89 12.99
N SER A 64 -4.52 0.25 12.64
CA SER A 64 -5.04 1.59 12.92
C SER A 64 -4.97 2.44 11.66
N ALA A 65 -6.14 2.74 11.10
CA ALA A 65 -6.28 3.63 9.95
C ALA A 65 -5.75 5.03 10.28
N VAL A 66 -5.99 5.53 11.49
CA VAL A 66 -5.51 6.85 11.94
C VAL A 66 -3.98 6.92 11.89
N ARG A 67 -3.30 5.89 12.40
CA ARG A 67 -1.83 5.84 12.39
C ARG A 67 -1.26 5.72 10.97
N ILE A 68 -1.94 4.96 10.10
CA ILE A 68 -1.58 4.88 8.67
C ILE A 68 -1.73 6.23 7.99
N ARG A 69 -2.83 6.97 8.24
CA ARG A 69 -3.02 8.32 7.68
C ARG A 69 -1.98 9.31 8.20
N ALA A 70 -1.61 9.23 9.48
CA ALA A 70 -0.54 10.05 10.03
C ALA A 70 0.81 9.77 9.34
N LEU A 71 1.12 8.50 9.05
CA LEU A 71 2.31 8.13 8.27
C LEU A 71 2.29 8.75 6.87
N ILE A 72 1.16 8.62 6.16
CA ILE A 72 0.99 9.19 4.81
C ILE A 72 1.21 10.71 4.86
N ALA A 73 0.52 11.41 5.77
CA ALA A 73 0.65 12.86 5.93
C ALA A 73 2.08 13.30 6.29
N SER A 74 2.81 12.52 7.09
CA SER A 74 4.20 12.84 7.46
C SER A 74 5.21 12.67 6.32
N SER A 75 4.81 12.04 5.21
CA SER A 75 5.69 11.76 4.07
C SER A 75 5.52 12.73 2.90
N GLU A 76 4.49 13.58 2.94
CA GLU A 76 4.27 14.64 1.95
C GLU A 76 4.95 15.97 2.37
N GLY A 77 5.99 15.90 3.21
CA GLY A 77 6.77 17.03 3.72
C GLY A 77 8.23 16.99 3.28
#